data_AF-A0A662W3F7-F1
#
_entry.id   AF-A0A662W3F7-F1
#
_cell.length_a   1.000
_cell.length_b   1.000
_cell.length_c   1.000
_cell.angle_alpha   90.00
_cell.angle_beta   90.00
_cell.angle_gamma   90.00
#
_symmetry.space_group_name_H-M   'P 1'
#
loop_
_entity.id
_entity.type
_entity.pdbx_description
1 polymer ?
#
loop_
_entity_poly.entity_id
_entity_poly.type
_entity_poly.pdbx_seq_one_letter_code
_entity_poly.pdbx_strand_id
1 'polypeptide(L)'
;MKKLILLVVLTIFLVGCSGSEQIKQPTPTPTPTITPLPVPTGVSPQPTPAIPSPTFTPAATTQTPSPTPFQPSPTPTPLIFGVKYKVTVVKVVDGDTIDVRFENGEVERVRMLGVDTPETTAERNKPNEYDGIADLECLAAWGKKAKQFSKQLEGKQAYIEFDSTAGLRGYYGR
;
A
#
# COMPACT_ATOMS: atom_id res chain seq x y z
N MET A 1 50.33 -22.44 9.99
CA MET A 1 50.09 -21.51 11.12
C MET A 1 48.72 -21.82 11.71
N LYS A 2 48.63 -21.85 13.04
CA LYS A 2 47.63 -22.60 13.82
C LYS A 2 46.23 -21.97 13.76
N LYS A 3 45.22 -22.86 13.69
CA LYS A 3 43.77 -22.58 13.71
C LYS A 3 43.39 -21.83 15.00
N LEU A 4 42.60 -20.76 14.88
CA LEU A 4 41.91 -20.14 16.01
C LEU A 4 40.40 -20.24 15.73
N ILE A 5 39.81 -21.35 16.16
CA ILE A 5 38.36 -21.54 16.17
C ILE A 5 37.89 -20.93 17.50
N LEU A 6 37.32 -19.74 17.44
CA LEU A 6 36.68 -19.09 18.58
C LEU A 6 35.30 -19.72 18.78
N LEU A 7 35.24 -20.72 19.65
CA LEU A 7 34.02 -21.39 20.06
C LEU A 7 33.37 -20.54 21.16
N VAL A 8 32.47 -19.64 20.77
CA VAL A 8 31.67 -18.84 21.72
C VAL A 8 30.59 -19.75 22.29
N VAL A 9 30.83 -20.31 23.48
CA VAL A 9 29.83 -21.03 24.26
C VAL A 9 28.91 -19.98 24.91
N LEU A 10 27.80 -19.70 24.24
CA LEU A 10 26.71 -18.88 24.78
C LEU A 10 25.91 -19.74 25.77
N THR A 11 26.24 -19.66 27.06
CA THR A 11 25.44 -20.25 28.13
C THR A 11 24.15 -19.44 28.31
N ILE A 12 23.06 -19.92 27.72
CA ILE A 12 21.71 -19.40 27.91
C ILE A 12 21.26 -19.79 29.32
N PHE A 13 21.26 -18.83 30.25
CA PHE A 13 20.54 -18.96 31.52
C PHE A 13 19.03 -18.81 31.24
N LEU A 14 18.34 -19.95 31.09
CA LEU A 14 16.88 -20.04 31.12
C LEU A 14 16.42 -19.80 32.56
N VAL A 15 16.26 -18.53 32.94
CA VAL A 15 15.46 -18.15 34.11
C VAL A 15 14.00 -18.12 33.65
N GLY A 16 13.32 -19.25 33.85
CA GLY A 16 11.88 -19.35 33.68
C GLY A 16 11.16 -18.55 34.77
N CYS A 17 10.69 -17.35 34.44
CA CYS A 17 9.64 -16.71 35.21
C CYS A 17 8.30 -17.36 34.84
N SER A 18 7.85 -18.30 35.68
CA SER A 18 6.50 -18.84 35.61
C SER A 18 5.53 -17.79 36.20
N GLY A 19 5.11 -16.85 35.34
CA GLY A 19 4.03 -15.91 35.62
C GLY A 19 2.74 -16.46 35.06
N SER A 20 1.88 -17.02 35.92
CA SER A 20 0.51 -17.35 35.56
C SER A 20 -0.30 -16.06 35.42
N GLU A 21 -0.40 -15.53 34.21
CA GLU A 21 -1.34 -14.45 33.91
C GLU A 21 -2.77 -15.01 33.92
N GLN A 22 -3.50 -14.65 34.98
CA GLN A 22 -4.95 -14.77 35.07
C GLN A 22 -5.58 -13.95 33.95
N ILE A 23 -6.14 -14.64 32.95
CA ILE A 23 -6.98 -14.04 31.90
C ILE A 23 -8.24 -13.50 32.58
N LYS A 24 -8.22 -12.21 32.96
CA LYS A 24 -9.45 -11.52 33.36
C LYS A 24 -10.37 -11.46 32.15
N GLN A 25 -11.44 -12.22 32.20
CA GLN A 25 -12.52 -12.20 31.23
C GLN A 25 -12.98 -10.76 31.00
N PRO A 26 -13.03 -10.27 29.75
CA PRO A 26 -13.48 -8.92 29.48
C PRO A 26 -14.92 -8.76 29.97
N THR A 27 -15.13 -7.79 30.87
CA THR A 27 -16.47 -7.37 31.30
C THR A 27 -17.26 -6.96 30.06
N PRO A 28 -18.52 -7.42 29.88
CA PRO A 28 -19.33 -6.98 28.77
C PRO A 28 -19.53 -5.47 28.86
N THR A 29 -19.02 -4.73 27.86
CA THR A 29 -19.28 -3.31 27.68
C THR A 29 -20.78 -3.10 27.51
N PRO A 30 -21.43 -2.19 28.28
CA PRO A 30 -22.84 -1.92 28.08
C PRO A 30 -23.08 -1.39 26.67
N THR A 31 -23.95 -2.05 25.92
CA THR A 31 -24.43 -1.61 24.61
C THR A 31 -25.03 -0.21 24.75
N PRO A 32 -24.59 0.81 23.99
CA PRO A 32 -25.21 2.13 24.04
C PRO A 32 -26.67 2.01 23.58
N THR A 33 -27.62 2.33 24.46
CA THR A 33 -29.02 2.50 24.11
C THR A 33 -29.15 3.74 23.24
N ILE A 34 -29.32 3.56 21.94
CA ILE A 34 -29.60 4.66 21.02
C ILE A 34 -30.99 5.20 21.34
N THR A 35 -31.03 6.38 21.98
CA THR A 35 -32.28 7.13 22.16
C THR A 35 -32.66 7.73 20.82
N PRO A 36 -33.85 7.45 20.25
CA PRO A 36 -34.26 8.05 19.00
C PRO A 36 -34.42 9.57 19.17
N LEU A 37 -33.77 10.34 18.29
CA LEU A 37 -33.97 11.79 18.19
C LEU A 37 -35.43 12.10 17.80
N PRO A 38 -36.04 13.16 18.33
CA PRO A 38 -37.37 13.59 17.91
C PRO A 38 -37.33 14.02 16.44
N VAL A 39 -38.28 13.49 15.67
CA VAL A 39 -38.51 13.86 14.27
C VAL A 39 -39.05 15.30 14.22
N PRO A 40 -38.35 16.27 13.60
CA PRO A 40 -38.90 17.60 13.42
C PRO A 40 -40.06 17.53 12.43
N THR A 41 -41.27 17.79 12.94
CA THR A 41 -42.47 17.94 12.13
C THR A 41 -42.59 19.40 11.69
N GLY A 42 -42.57 19.64 10.38
CA GLY A 42 -43.03 20.89 9.79
C GLY A 42 -41.94 21.82 9.26
N VAL A 43 -41.64 21.70 7.97
CA VAL A 43 -41.13 22.83 7.18
C VAL A 43 -41.92 22.91 5.89
N SER A 44 -42.69 23.99 5.77
CA SER A 44 -43.44 24.39 4.59
C SER A 44 -42.48 24.71 3.44
N PRO A 45 -42.75 24.35 2.17
CA PRO A 45 -41.91 24.74 1.05
C PRO A 45 -42.10 26.23 0.74
N GLN A 46 -41.05 27.02 0.99
CA GLN A 46 -40.92 28.38 0.48
C GLN A 46 -40.35 28.33 -0.94
N PRO A 47 -40.89 29.07 -1.94
CA PRO A 47 -40.35 29.08 -3.29
C PRO A 47 -38.96 29.76 -3.31
N THR A 48 -37.98 29.03 -3.87
CA THR A 48 -36.59 29.45 -4.04
C THR A 48 -36.48 30.56 -5.12
N PRO A 49 -35.78 31.68 -4.86
CA PRO A 49 -35.40 32.61 -5.91
C PRO A 49 -34.36 31.98 -6.86
N ALA A 50 -34.56 32.14 -8.16
CA ALA A 50 -33.61 31.71 -9.19
C ALA A 50 -32.29 32.50 -9.07
N ILE A 51 -31.20 31.81 -8.77
CA ILE A 51 -29.83 32.35 -8.79
C ILE A 51 -29.34 32.32 -10.25
N PRO A 52 -28.81 33.42 -10.82
CA PRO A 52 -28.22 33.39 -12.15
C PRO A 52 -26.95 32.53 -12.17
N SER A 53 -26.87 31.65 -13.18
CA SER A 53 -25.73 30.79 -13.45
C SER A 53 -24.46 31.61 -13.71
N PRO A 54 -23.32 31.32 -13.06
CA PRO A 54 -22.06 31.95 -13.43
C PRO A 54 -21.56 31.40 -14.77
N THR A 55 -21.38 32.30 -15.73
CA THR A 55 -20.68 32.02 -16.98
C THR A 55 -19.23 31.65 -16.68
N PHE A 56 -18.89 30.38 -16.80
CA PHE A 56 -17.50 29.91 -16.72
C PHE A 56 -16.74 30.34 -17.98
N THR A 57 -15.82 31.29 -17.83
CA THR A 57 -14.78 31.60 -18.82
C THR A 57 -13.77 30.44 -18.85
N PRO A 58 -13.46 29.81 -19.99
CA PRO A 58 -12.45 28.77 -20.04
C PRO A 58 -11.06 29.38 -19.82
N ALA A 59 -10.44 29.03 -18.70
CA ALA A 59 -9.05 29.32 -18.41
C ALA A 59 -8.15 28.47 -19.33
N ALA A 60 -7.14 29.11 -19.93
CA ALA A 60 -6.17 28.48 -20.79
C ALA A 60 -5.40 27.37 -20.05
N THR A 61 -5.59 26.13 -20.49
CA THR A 61 -4.95 24.94 -19.95
C THR A 61 -3.46 24.95 -20.29
N THR A 62 -2.60 25.26 -19.33
CA THR A 62 -1.17 24.94 -19.42
C THR A 62 -1.03 23.43 -19.33
N GLN A 63 -0.68 22.79 -20.46
CA GLN A 63 -0.49 21.35 -20.57
C GLN A 63 0.66 20.90 -19.65
N THR A 64 0.32 20.28 -18.53
CA THR A 64 1.25 19.48 -17.74
C THR A 64 1.55 18.21 -18.55
N PRO A 65 2.81 17.77 -18.72
CA PRO A 65 3.10 16.54 -19.44
C PRO A 65 2.44 15.37 -18.72
N SER A 66 1.46 14.77 -19.39
CA SER A 66 0.78 13.55 -18.96
C SER A 66 1.83 12.44 -18.76
N PRO A 67 1.79 11.66 -17.67
CA PRO A 67 2.67 10.51 -17.53
C PRO A 67 2.41 9.58 -18.72
N THR A 68 3.44 9.33 -19.53
CA THR A 68 3.37 8.46 -20.70
C THR A 68 2.70 7.15 -20.29
N PRO A 69 1.59 6.76 -20.94
CA PRO A 69 0.99 5.44 -20.74
C PRO A 69 2.07 4.38 -20.94
N PHE A 70 2.11 3.37 -20.07
CA PHE A 70 2.99 2.22 -20.23
C PHE A 70 2.69 1.58 -21.59
N GLN A 71 3.58 1.82 -22.55
CA GLN A 71 3.47 1.30 -23.90
C GLN A 71 4.11 -0.11 -23.89
N PRO A 72 3.35 -1.18 -24.19
CA PRO A 72 3.92 -2.52 -24.20
C PRO A 72 5.02 -2.63 -25.27
N SER A 73 6.20 -3.05 -24.84
CA SER A 73 7.37 -3.35 -25.68
C SER A 73 7.26 -4.76 -26.29
N PRO A 74 8.14 -5.21 -27.22
CA PRO A 74 7.94 -6.39 -28.05
C PRO A 74 7.79 -7.67 -27.23
N THR A 75 7.23 -8.72 -27.85
CA THR A 75 6.87 -10.02 -27.29
C THR A 75 7.72 -10.40 -26.06
N PRO A 76 7.14 -10.37 -24.83
CA PRO A 76 7.88 -10.60 -23.61
C PRO A 76 8.50 -12.00 -23.61
N THR A 77 9.70 -12.11 -23.06
CA THR A 77 10.27 -13.43 -22.74
C THR A 77 9.32 -14.10 -21.74
N PRO A 78 8.93 -15.38 -21.93
CA PRO A 78 7.99 -16.02 -21.03
C PRO A 78 8.55 -16.04 -19.60
N LEU A 79 7.76 -15.51 -18.67
CA LEU A 79 8.06 -15.56 -17.23
C LEU A 79 7.72 -16.96 -16.70
N ILE A 80 8.58 -17.48 -15.82
CA ILE A 80 8.55 -18.84 -15.31
C ILE A 80 8.63 -18.78 -13.78
N PHE A 81 7.85 -19.62 -13.11
CA PHE A 81 7.88 -19.76 -11.66
C PHE A 81 9.18 -20.37 -11.15
N GLY A 82 9.61 -20.00 -9.95
CA GLY A 82 10.82 -20.53 -9.31
C GLY A 82 12.14 -20.07 -9.95
N VAL A 83 12.09 -19.17 -10.94
CA VAL A 83 13.26 -18.54 -11.55
C VAL A 83 13.48 -17.16 -10.94
N LYS A 84 14.74 -16.89 -10.56
CA LYS A 84 15.17 -15.57 -10.10
C LYS A 84 15.59 -14.71 -11.28
N TYR A 85 14.83 -13.65 -11.53
CA TYR A 85 15.10 -12.67 -12.57
C TYR A 85 15.90 -11.52 -12.00
N LYS A 86 17.08 -11.27 -12.55
CA LYS A 86 17.84 -10.07 -12.22
C LYS A 86 17.17 -8.86 -12.87
N VAL A 87 16.88 -7.85 -12.07
CA VAL A 87 16.23 -6.61 -12.52
C VAL A 87 16.91 -5.39 -11.93
N THR A 88 16.70 -4.24 -12.56
CA THR A 88 17.05 -2.93 -11.99
C THR A 88 15.78 -2.19 -11.62
N VAL A 89 15.66 -1.71 -10.39
CA VAL A 89 14.51 -0.89 -9.99
C VAL A 89 14.65 0.49 -10.62
N VAL A 90 13.72 0.85 -11.51
CA VAL A 90 13.78 2.14 -12.23
C VAL A 90 12.88 3.19 -11.61
N LYS A 91 11.85 2.78 -10.87
CA LYS A 91 10.95 3.70 -10.16
C LYS A 91 10.28 3.01 -8.98
N VAL A 92 10.14 3.73 -7.88
CA VAL A 92 9.28 3.35 -6.75
C VAL A 92 7.96 4.11 -6.91
N VAL A 93 6.89 3.35 -7.13
CA VAL A 93 5.55 3.88 -7.39
C VAL A 93 4.88 4.22 -6.08
N ASP A 94 4.78 3.24 -5.17
CA ASP A 94 4.23 3.34 -3.82
C ASP A 94 5.08 2.49 -2.85
N GLY A 95 4.63 2.22 -1.62
CA GLY A 95 5.43 1.50 -0.63
C GLY A 95 5.72 0.03 -0.98
N ASP A 96 4.76 -0.63 -1.61
CA ASP A 96 4.80 -2.05 -2.00
C ASP A 96 4.98 -2.29 -3.52
N THR A 97 5.00 -1.22 -4.31
CA THR A 97 4.90 -1.29 -5.78
C THR A 97 6.07 -0.55 -6.44
N ILE A 98 6.76 -1.24 -7.34
CA ILE A 98 7.94 -0.74 -8.05
C ILE A 98 7.82 -1.00 -9.56
N ASP A 99 8.46 -0.16 -10.37
CA ASP A 99 8.72 -0.46 -11.77
C ASP A 99 10.17 -0.97 -11.89
N VAL A 100 10.35 -2.10 -12.56
CA VAL A 100 11.64 -2.77 -12.72
C VAL A 100 11.96 -2.95 -14.20
N ARG A 101 13.23 -2.84 -14.54
CA ARG A 101 13.74 -3.14 -15.87
C ARG A 101 14.46 -4.48 -15.86
N PHE A 102 14.01 -5.38 -16.72
CA PHE A 102 14.64 -6.68 -16.99
C PHE A 102 15.89 -6.52 -17.86
N GLU A 103 16.69 -7.59 -17.97
CA GLU A 103 17.92 -7.60 -18.78
C GLU A 103 17.64 -7.41 -20.28
N ASN A 104 16.47 -7.85 -20.76
CA ASN A 104 16.00 -7.62 -22.14
C ASN A 104 15.58 -6.14 -22.39
N GLY A 105 15.64 -5.28 -21.38
CA GLY A 105 15.27 -3.87 -21.45
C GLY A 105 13.79 -3.57 -21.18
N GLU A 106 12.95 -4.60 -21.05
CA GLU A 106 11.53 -4.45 -20.77
C GLU A 106 11.30 -3.88 -19.37
N VAL A 107 10.35 -2.95 -19.25
CA VAL A 107 9.98 -2.33 -17.97
C VAL A 107 8.61 -2.81 -17.57
N GLU A 108 8.54 -3.41 -16.39
CA GLU A 108 7.31 -3.97 -15.83
C GLU A 108 7.04 -3.37 -14.46
N ARG A 109 5.74 -3.24 -14.14
CA ARG A 109 5.31 -2.90 -12.80
C ARG A 109 5.16 -4.17 -11.98
N VAL A 110 5.71 -4.18 -10.78
CA VAL A 110 5.69 -5.32 -9.86
C VAL A 110 5.17 -4.88 -8.51
N ARG A 111 4.20 -5.63 -7.96
CA ARG A 111 3.73 -5.51 -6.59
C ARG A 111 4.34 -6.63 -5.74
N MET A 112 4.92 -6.28 -4.60
CA MET A 112 5.57 -7.26 -3.72
C MET A 112 4.53 -8.08 -2.98
N LEU A 113 4.59 -9.41 -3.10
CA LEU A 113 3.67 -10.31 -2.39
C LEU A 113 3.93 -10.25 -0.87
N GLY A 114 2.85 -10.26 -0.09
CA GLY A 114 2.90 -10.24 1.37
C GLY A 114 3.17 -8.87 1.99
N VAL A 115 3.32 -7.82 1.17
CA VAL A 115 3.44 -6.43 1.62
C VAL A 115 2.30 -5.64 1.00
N ASP A 116 1.52 -4.96 1.85
CA ASP A 116 0.44 -4.08 1.43
C ASP A 116 0.61 -2.76 2.18
N THR A 117 0.72 -1.66 1.43
CA THR A 117 0.96 -0.33 1.99
C THR A 117 -0.16 0.62 1.60
N PRO A 118 -0.56 1.55 2.49
CA PRO A 118 -1.53 2.57 2.13
C PRO A 118 -1.13 3.35 0.88
N GLU A 119 -2.13 3.81 0.15
CA GLU A 119 -1.94 4.64 -1.03
C GLU A 119 -1.40 6.02 -0.63
N THR A 120 -0.64 6.66 -1.52
CA THR A 120 0.07 7.90 -1.19
C THR A 120 -0.82 9.16 -1.16
N THR A 121 -2.11 9.03 -1.51
CA THR A 121 -3.10 10.11 -1.42
C THR A 121 -4.38 9.62 -0.76
N ALA A 122 -5.08 10.50 -0.04
CA ALA A 122 -6.25 10.12 0.75
C ALA A 122 -7.39 9.58 -0.13
N GLU A 123 -7.58 10.16 -1.32
CA GLU A 123 -8.67 9.81 -2.25
C GLU A 123 -8.52 8.40 -2.85
N ARG A 124 -7.30 7.84 -2.80
CA ARG A 124 -7.01 6.49 -3.27
C ARG A 124 -7.12 5.43 -2.18
N ASN A 125 -7.14 5.82 -0.91
CA ASN A 125 -7.32 4.91 0.21
C ASN A 125 -8.81 4.64 0.46
N LYS A 126 -9.12 3.51 1.11
CA LYS A 126 -10.48 3.18 1.54
C LYS A 126 -10.60 3.12 3.07
N PRO A 127 -11.71 3.60 3.65
CA PRO A 127 -11.90 3.50 5.09
C PRO A 127 -12.01 2.04 5.51
N ASN A 128 -11.38 1.68 6.63
CA ASN A 128 -11.32 0.33 7.19
C ASN A 128 -10.62 -0.71 6.31
N GLU A 129 -9.83 -0.28 5.31
CA GLU A 129 -8.96 -1.18 4.54
C GLU A 129 -7.88 -1.82 5.43
N TYR A 130 -7.43 -1.08 6.46
CA TYR A 130 -6.47 -1.51 7.45
C TYR A 130 -7.12 -1.50 8.84
N ASP A 131 -7.64 -2.65 9.28
CA ASP A 131 -8.12 -2.95 10.65
C ASP A 131 -8.75 -1.77 11.42
N GLY A 132 -9.86 -1.25 10.88
CA GLY A 132 -10.66 -0.22 11.56
C GLY A 132 -10.14 1.22 11.45
N ILE A 133 -9.09 1.45 10.66
CA ILE A 133 -8.59 2.80 10.38
C ILE A 133 -9.44 3.43 9.28
N ALA A 134 -10.26 4.43 9.65
CA ALA A 134 -11.09 5.20 8.71
C ALA A 134 -10.48 6.56 8.32
N ASP A 135 -9.40 6.99 8.99
CA ASP A 135 -8.73 8.25 8.71
C ASP A 135 -7.84 8.13 7.46
N LEU A 136 -8.35 8.61 6.32
CA LEU A 136 -7.69 8.51 5.02
C LEU A 136 -6.44 9.39 4.92
N GLU A 137 -6.38 10.50 5.66
CA GLU A 137 -5.19 11.35 5.69
C GLU A 137 -4.07 10.69 6.49
N CYS A 138 -4.42 10.02 7.59
CA CYS A 138 -3.50 9.16 8.32
C CYS A 138 -2.93 8.06 7.42
N LEU A 139 -3.79 7.35 6.69
CA LEU A 139 -3.37 6.34 5.71
C LEU A 139 -2.43 6.93 4.65
N ALA A 140 -2.79 8.06 4.04
CA ALA A 140 -1.94 8.72 3.05
C ALA A 140 -0.58 9.15 3.60
N ALA A 141 -0.52 9.62 4.85
CA ALA A 141 0.74 9.97 5.51
C ALA A 141 1.63 8.74 5.70
N TRP A 142 1.06 7.58 6.07
CA TRP A 142 1.80 6.33 6.17
C TRP A 142 2.23 5.77 4.80
N GLY A 143 1.37 5.88 3.78
CA GLY A 143 1.72 5.54 2.40
C GLY A 143 2.93 6.32 1.89
N LYS A 144 2.97 7.64 2.14
CA LYS A 144 4.12 8.49 1.82
C LYS A 144 5.40 8.06 2.54
N LYS A 145 5.31 7.70 3.82
CA LYS A 145 6.45 7.18 4.61
C LYS A 145 6.96 5.85 4.04
N ALA A 146 6.05 4.93 3.73
CA ALA A 146 6.38 3.64 3.13
C ALA A 146 7.08 3.81 1.78
N LYS A 147 6.53 4.66 0.91
CA LYS A 147 7.17 5.03 -0.37
C LYS A 147 8.57 5.61 -0.15
N GLN A 148 8.72 6.53 0.79
CA GLN A 148 10.03 7.15 1.09
C GLN A 148 11.04 6.12 1.62
N PHE A 149 10.60 5.12 2.39
CA PHE A 149 11.46 4.01 2.77
C PHE A 149 11.87 3.17 1.55
N SER A 150 10.92 2.83 0.68
CA SER A 150 11.18 2.02 -0.53
C SER A 150 12.03 2.76 -1.56
N LYS A 151 12.09 4.10 -1.55
CA LYS A 151 12.98 4.90 -2.42
C LYS A 151 14.44 4.48 -2.38
N GLN A 152 14.90 3.88 -1.29
CA GLN A 152 16.24 3.30 -1.22
C GLN A 152 16.52 2.20 -2.25
N LEU A 153 15.48 1.65 -2.89
CA LEU A 153 15.60 0.63 -3.94
C LEU A 153 15.86 1.24 -5.33
N GLU A 154 15.51 2.50 -5.59
CA GLU A 154 15.67 3.09 -6.92
C GLU A 154 17.13 3.05 -7.38
N GLY A 155 17.34 2.62 -8.62
CA GLY A 155 18.67 2.43 -9.22
C GLY A 155 19.41 1.17 -8.78
N LYS A 156 18.92 0.43 -7.78
CA LYS A 156 19.56 -0.81 -7.33
C LYS A 156 19.19 -2.01 -8.20
N GLN A 157 20.11 -2.96 -8.25
CA GLN A 157 19.84 -4.29 -8.80
C GLN A 157 19.22 -5.18 -7.72
N ALA A 158 18.25 -5.98 -8.11
CA ALA A 158 17.59 -6.96 -7.25
C ALA A 158 17.30 -8.24 -8.05
N TYR A 159 16.94 -9.30 -7.32
CA TYR A 159 16.33 -10.48 -7.90
C TYR A 159 14.85 -10.51 -7.53
N ILE A 160 13.98 -10.75 -8.51
CA ILE A 160 12.56 -11.04 -8.29
C ILE A 160 12.28 -12.48 -8.68
N GLU A 161 11.28 -13.08 -8.04
CA GLU A 161 10.84 -14.45 -8.27
C GLU A 161 9.32 -14.49 -8.22
N PHE A 162 8.71 -15.27 -9.10
CA PHE A 162 7.25 -15.40 -9.17
C PHE A 162 6.79 -16.59 -8.35
N ASP A 163 5.78 -16.35 -7.52
CA ASP A 163 5.09 -17.38 -6.75
C ASP A 163 4.04 -18.08 -7.61
N SER A 164 4.08 -19.41 -7.67
CA SER A 164 3.16 -20.19 -8.50
C SER A 164 1.73 -20.20 -7.98
N THR A 165 1.51 -19.93 -6.69
CA THR A 165 0.17 -19.83 -6.09
C THR A 165 -0.48 -18.50 -6.44
N ALA A 166 0.29 -17.41 -6.44
CA ALA A 166 -0.19 -16.07 -6.82
C ALA A 166 -0.31 -15.88 -8.34
N GLY A 167 0.46 -16.63 -9.14
CA GLY A 167 0.51 -16.50 -10.59
C GLY A 167 1.50 -15.44 -11.08
N LEU A 168 1.62 -15.28 -12.40
CA LEU A 168 2.60 -14.36 -13.02
C LEU A 168 2.13 -12.88 -13.03
N ARG A 169 0.81 -12.67 -13.02
CA ARG A 169 0.17 -11.37 -13.14
C ARG A 169 -1.11 -11.38 -12.30
N GLY A 170 -1.32 -10.33 -11.51
CA GLY A 170 -2.58 -10.11 -10.82
C GLY A 170 -3.68 -9.55 -11.72
N TYR A 171 -4.84 -9.26 -11.12
CA TYR A 171 -6.02 -8.72 -11.80
C TYR A 171 -5.75 -7.46 -12.64
N TYR A 172 -4.76 -6.64 -12.23
CA TYR A 172 -4.38 -5.41 -12.93
C TYR A 172 -3.27 -5.59 -13.98
N GLY A 173 -2.91 -6.83 -14.33
CA GLY A 173 -1.84 -7.10 -15.30
C GLY A 173 -0.44 -6.73 -14.81
N ARG A 174 -0.21 -6.77 -13.50
CA ARG A 174 1.07 -6.51 -12.82
C ARG A 174 1.23 -7.44 -11.63
#